data_AF-A0A7W0VYY9-F1
#
_entry.id   AF-A0A7W0VYY9-F1
#
_cell.length_a   1.000
_cell.length_b   1.000
_cell.length_c   1.000
_cell.angle_alpha   90.00
_cell.angle_beta   90.00
_cell.angle_gamma   90.00
#
_symmetry.space_group_name_H-M   'P 1'
#
loop_
_entity.id
_entity.type
_entity.pdbx_description
1 polymer ?
#
loop_
_entity_poly.entity_id
_entity_poly.type
_entity_poly.pdbx_seq_one_letter_code
_entity_poly.pdbx_strand_id
1 'polypeptide(L)'
;MLFAVATTGCAGELDNPARFTNCAPGSVEQMFQARCTSADGKGCHGTNAPEADLDLVSPGVGARVRGLTSKSLCEGRALVEEPGGTHLMVEKLDGAVCGSPMPLGQPSLSPNEIECVRRWVDELAEAP
;
A
#
# COMPACT_ATOMS: atom_id res chain seq x y z
N MET A 1 31.42 -12.34 -42.00
CA MET A 1 31.17 -11.36 -40.92
C MET A 1 30.06 -11.94 -40.04
N LEU A 2 30.39 -12.33 -38.80
CA LEU A 2 29.43 -12.87 -37.83
C LEU A 2 28.87 -11.70 -37.01
N PHE A 3 27.55 -11.49 -37.02
CA PHE A 3 26.89 -10.59 -36.09
C PHE A 3 26.42 -11.40 -34.88
N ALA A 4 27.04 -11.18 -33.73
CA ALA A 4 26.57 -11.68 -32.45
C ALA A 4 25.44 -10.76 -31.96
N VAL A 5 24.21 -11.27 -31.92
CA VAL A 5 23.06 -10.60 -31.30
C VAL A 5 23.13 -10.87 -29.81
N ALA A 6 23.50 -9.86 -29.03
CA ALA A 6 23.42 -9.91 -27.57
C ALA A 6 21.97 -9.63 -27.16
N THR A 7 21.22 -10.67 -26.82
CA THR A 7 19.95 -10.52 -26.11
C THR A 7 20.26 -10.16 -24.67
N THR A 8 20.18 -8.89 -24.30
CA THR A 8 20.14 -8.44 -22.91
C THR A 8 18.79 -8.87 -22.32
N GLY A 9 18.70 -10.13 -21.87
CA GLY A 9 17.61 -10.57 -21.01
C GLY A 9 17.88 -10.05 -19.61
N CYS A 10 16.99 -9.20 -19.09
CA CYS A 10 16.98 -8.90 -17.66
C CYS A 10 16.87 -10.24 -16.92
N ALA A 11 17.84 -10.55 -16.07
CA ALA A 11 17.76 -11.71 -15.18
C ALA A 11 16.59 -11.46 -14.23
N GLY A 12 15.43 -12.01 -14.59
CA GLY A 12 14.29 -12.04 -13.69
C GLY A 12 14.59 -13.04 -12.59
N GLU A 13 15.02 -12.54 -11.42
CA GLU A 13 15.18 -13.29 -10.16
C GLU A 13 13.90 -14.08 -9.80
N LEU A 14 13.88 -15.40 -10.03
CA LEU A 14 12.70 -16.25 -9.77
C LEU A 14 12.32 -16.35 -8.29
N ASP A 15 13.19 -15.86 -7.40
CA ASP A 15 13.09 -15.99 -5.96
C ASP A 15 12.17 -14.96 -5.29
N ASN A 16 11.64 -13.98 -6.06
CA ASN A 16 10.62 -13.07 -5.55
C ASN A 16 9.22 -13.47 -6.08
N PRO A 17 8.46 -14.32 -5.38
CA PRO A 17 7.13 -14.74 -5.81
C PRO A 17 6.14 -13.56 -5.91
N ALA A 18 6.37 -12.48 -5.16
CA ALA A 18 5.50 -11.30 -5.18
C ALA A 18 5.52 -10.55 -6.53
N ARG A 19 6.54 -10.73 -7.36
CA ARG A 19 6.58 -10.13 -8.70
C ARG A 19 5.54 -10.71 -9.67
N PHE A 20 5.04 -11.91 -9.36
CA PHE A 20 3.99 -12.57 -10.14
C PHE A 20 2.58 -12.15 -9.66
N THR A 21 2.50 -11.35 -8.60
CA THR A 21 1.26 -10.70 -8.15
C THR A 21 0.83 -9.68 -9.21
N ASN A 22 -0.34 -9.90 -9.81
CA ASN A 22 -0.90 -8.99 -10.81
C ASN A 22 -1.65 -7.83 -10.13
N CYS A 23 -0.91 -6.81 -9.72
CA CYS A 23 -1.48 -5.56 -9.19
C CYS A 23 -1.76 -4.62 -10.35
N ALA A 24 -3.00 -4.63 -10.86
CA ALA A 24 -3.38 -3.75 -11.95
C ALA A 24 -3.21 -2.27 -11.54
N PRO A 25 -2.79 -1.36 -12.45
CA PRO A 25 -2.71 0.05 -12.13
C PRO A 25 -4.02 0.58 -11.54
N GLY A 26 -3.94 1.28 -10.40
CA GLY A 26 -5.12 1.80 -9.70
C GLY A 26 -5.87 0.78 -8.83
N SER A 27 -5.45 -0.49 -8.77
CA SER A 27 -6.17 -1.52 -8.01
C SER A 27 -6.10 -1.29 -6.50
N VAL A 28 -5.02 -0.70 -5.98
CA VAL A 28 -4.87 -0.40 -4.55
C VAL A 28 -5.82 0.72 -4.14
N GLU A 29 -5.92 1.76 -4.95
CA GLU A 29 -6.85 2.87 -4.71
C GLU A 29 -8.31 2.42 -4.80
N GLN A 30 -8.64 1.55 -5.76
CA GLN A 30 -9.96 0.91 -5.83
C GLN A 30 -10.26 0.04 -4.62
N MET A 31 -9.26 -0.69 -4.13
CA MET A 31 -9.36 -1.49 -2.91
C MET A 31 -9.62 -0.61 -1.69
N PHE A 32 -8.93 0.52 -1.55
CA PHE A 32 -9.19 1.46 -0.46
C PHE A 32 -10.63 1.98 -0.49
N GLN A 33 -11.14 2.34 -1.68
CA GLN A 33 -12.53 2.73 -1.85
C GLN A 33 -13.49 1.60 -1.42
N ALA A 34 -13.22 0.35 -1.81
CA ALA A 34 -14.11 -0.77 -1.52
C ALA A 34 -14.05 -1.28 -0.06
N ARG A 35 -12.90 -1.14 0.62
CA ARG A 35 -12.60 -1.86 1.87
C ARG A 35 -12.27 -0.97 3.06
N CYS A 36 -11.71 0.21 2.80
CA CYS A 36 -11.25 1.13 3.85
C CYS A 36 -12.21 2.31 4.04
N THR A 37 -13.22 2.42 3.17
CA THR A 37 -14.14 3.56 3.12
C THR A 37 -15.58 3.11 3.18
N SER A 38 -16.46 4.05 3.46
CA SER A 38 -17.86 3.74 3.72
C SER A 38 -18.69 3.87 2.45
N ALA A 39 -19.40 2.80 2.06
CA ALA A 39 -20.66 2.92 1.30
C ALA A 39 -21.89 2.91 2.24
N ASP A 40 -21.71 2.45 3.48
CA ASP A 40 -22.77 2.14 4.46
C ASP A 40 -22.25 2.19 5.93
N GLY A 41 -21.21 2.99 6.18
CA GLY A 41 -20.97 3.60 7.49
C GLY A 41 -20.05 2.86 8.47
N LYS A 42 -19.09 2.04 8.00
CA LYS A 42 -18.03 1.46 8.85
C LYS A 42 -16.62 1.54 8.28
N GLY A 43 -16.45 2.09 7.09
CA GLY A 43 -15.13 2.47 6.58
C GLY A 43 -14.72 3.83 7.14
N CYS A 44 -13.49 3.88 7.64
CA CYS A 44 -13.01 4.97 8.48
C CYS A 44 -12.24 6.04 7.70
N HIS A 45 -11.75 5.75 6.50
CA HIS A 45 -10.76 6.58 5.80
C HIS A 45 -11.30 7.23 4.52
N GLY A 46 -12.48 7.85 4.61
CA GLY A 46 -13.13 8.58 3.50
C GLY A 46 -12.92 10.10 3.53
N THR A 47 -13.69 10.86 2.77
CA THR A 47 -13.56 12.33 2.71
C THR A 47 -14.25 13.07 3.85
N ASN A 48 -15.22 12.45 4.52
CA ASN A 48 -16.04 13.10 5.55
C ASN A 48 -15.67 12.56 6.93
N ALA A 49 -15.01 13.39 7.74
CA ALA A 49 -14.53 13.06 9.09
C ALA A 49 -13.72 11.74 9.14
N PRO A 50 -12.62 11.62 8.38
CA PRO A 50 -11.80 10.41 8.40
C PRO A 50 -11.15 10.16 9.75
N GLU A 51 -11.10 8.88 10.14
CA GLU A 51 -10.31 8.41 11.28
C GLU A 51 -8.84 8.74 11.07
N ALA A 52 -8.20 9.21 12.14
CA ALA A 52 -6.83 9.68 12.13
C ALA A 52 -6.51 10.72 11.03
N ASP A 53 -7.52 11.45 10.54
CA ASP A 53 -7.36 12.48 9.49
C ASP A 53 -6.78 11.92 8.17
N LEU A 54 -7.04 10.64 7.90
CA LEU A 54 -6.53 9.93 6.72
C LEU A 54 -7.63 9.66 5.69
N ASP A 55 -7.55 10.36 4.56
CA ASP A 55 -8.41 10.18 3.38
C ASP A 55 -7.72 9.31 2.32
N LEU A 56 -8.32 8.14 2.04
CA LEU A 56 -7.83 7.17 1.07
C LEU A 56 -8.65 7.12 -0.24
N VAL A 57 -9.58 8.05 -0.46
CA VAL A 57 -10.48 8.03 -1.65
C VAL A 57 -10.37 9.24 -2.54
N SER A 58 -9.97 10.39 -2.01
CA SER A 58 -9.74 11.55 -2.86
C SER A 58 -8.59 11.28 -3.84
N PRO A 59 -8.66 11.86 -5.06
CA PRO A 59 -7.55 11.77 -6.02
C PRO A 59 -6.21 12.15 -5.39
N GLY A 60 -5.12 11.48 -5.83
CA GLY A 60 -3.77 11.76 -5.36
C GLY A 60 -3.42 11.16 -3.99
N VAL A 61 -4.04 10.04 -3.61
CA VAL A 61 -3.78 9.36 -2.32
C VAL A 61 -2.30 9.06 -2.08
N GLY A 62 -1.55 8.65 -3.11
CA GLY A 62 -0.11 8.40 -2.99
C GLY A 62 0.68 9.61 -2.46
N ALA A 63 0.45 10.79 -3.04
CA ALA A 63 1.10 12.03 -2.59
C ALA A 63 0.68 12.41 -1.16
N ARG A 64 -0.55 12.08 -0.76
CA ARG A 64 -1.05 12.32 0.59
C ARG A 64 -0.30 11.46 1.60
N VAL A 65 -0.14 10.17 1.36
CA VAL A 65 0.41 9.24 2.37
C VAL A 65 1.93 9.28 2.50
N ARG A 66 2.66 9.69 1.45
CA ARG A 66 4.13 9.79 1.44
C ARG A 66 4.74 10.77 2.44
N GLY A 67 3.97 11.73 2.93
CA GLY A 67 4.45 12.72 3.92
C GLY A 67 3.74 12.66 5.25
N LEU A 68 2.89 11.65 5.46
CA LEU A 68 2.06 11.55 6.66
C LEU A 68 2.64 10.56 7.65
N THR A 69 2.71 11.00 8.90
CA THR A 69 2.98 10.16 10.05
C THR A 69 1.69 9.89 10.82
N SER A 70 1.64 8.76 11.52
CA SER A 70 0.53 8.48 12.42
C SER A 70 0.44 9.53 13.51
N LYS A 71 -0.79 9.94 13.85
CA LYS A 71 -1.13 10.84 14.96
C LYS A 71 -1.76 10.10 16.16
N SER A 72 -1.72 8.77 16.15
CA SER A 72 -2.45 7.92 17.12
C SER A 72 -1.51 6.89 17.77
N LEU A 73 -1.95 5.64 17.99
CA LEU A 73 -1.21 4.60 18.72
C LEU A 73 0.20 4.27 18.17
N CYS A 74 0.54 4.73 16.96
CA CYS A 74 1.86 4.62 16.33
C CYS A 74 2.49 5.98 16.07
N GLU A 75 2.24 6.95 16.95
CA GLU A 75 2.59 8.36 16.78
C GLU A 75 4.00 8.56 16.22
N GLY A 76 4.12 9.40 15.19
CA GLY A 76 5.40 9.76 14.57
C GLY A 76 5.93 8.78 13.53
N ARG A 77 5.37 7.57 13.40
CA ARG A 77 5.77 6.61 12.36
C ARG A 77 5.18 6.97 11.00
N ALA A 78 5.97 6.91 9.93
CA ALA A 78 5.49 7.23 8.60
C ALA A 78 4.55 6.14 8.06
N LEU A 79 3.47 6.56 7.38
CA LEU A 79 2.60 5.63 6.65
C LEU A 79 3.36 4.96 5.52
N VAL A 80 4.17 5.74 4.81
CA VAL A 80 5.15 5.30 3.82
C VAL A 80 6.51 5.82 4.27
N GLU A 81 7.36 4.94 4.79
CA GLU A 81 8.76 5.23 5.08
C GLU A 81 9.63 5.40 3.82
N GLU A 82 10.85 5.88 4.03
CA GLU A 82 11.91 5.91 3.01
C GLU A 82 12.22 4.52 2.43
N PRO A 83 12.82 4.43 1.21
CA PRO A 83 13.13 3.16 0.58
C PRO A 83 13.88 2.18 1.50
N GLY A 84 13.34 0.95 1.62
CA GLY A 84 13.88 -0.11 2.48
C GLY A 84 13.44 -0.03 3.95
N GLY A 85 12.63 0.97 4.32
CA GLY A 85 12.00 1.08 5.62
C GLY A 85 10.74 0.21 5.77
N THR A 86 10.22 0.12 6.99
CA THR A 86 8.97 -0.60 7.25
C THR A 86 7.78 0.34 7.25
N HIS A 87 6.98 0.29 6.19
CA HIS A 87 5.81 1.14 6.00
C HIS A 87 4.68 0.79 6.99
N LEU A 88 4.27 1.74 7.83
CA LEU A 88 3.18 1.53 8.77
C LEU A 88 1.88 1.13 8.06
N MET A 89 1.64 1.62 6.83
CA MET A 89 0.45 1.26 6.07
C MET A 89 0.34 -0.26 5.84
N VAL A 90 1.45 -0.96 5.56
CA VAL A 90 1.45 -2.41 5.35
C VAL A 90 1.24 -3.14 6.68
N GLU A 91 1.91 -2.69 7.74
CA GLU A 91 1.78 -3.31 9.06
C GLU A 91 0.37 -3.18 9.66
N LYS A 92 -0.35 -2.10 9.33
CA LYS A 92 -1.76 -1.96 9.72
C LYS A 92 -2.65 -3.01 9.06
N LEU A 93 -2.27 -3.57 7.92
CA LEU A 93 -3.03 -4.59 7.18
C LEU A 93 -2.65 -6.01 7.58
N ASP A 94 -1.37 -6.26 7.91
CA ASP A 94 -0.89 -7.57 8.34
C ASP A 94 -1.11 -7.86 9.84
N GLY A 95 -1.41 -6.82 10.63
CA GLY A 95 -1.67 -6.92 12.06
C GLY A 95 -0.42 -6.96 12.95
N ALA A 96 0.75 -6.63 12.41
CA ALA A 96 2.04 -6.69 13.11
C ALA A 96 2.33 -5.47 14.00
N VAL A 97 1.34 -4.61 14.28
CA VAL A 97 1.60 -3.28 14.86
C VAL A 97 0.51 -2.79 15.81
N CYS A 98 0.74 -1.63 16.42
CA CYS A 98 -0.15 -0.91 17.33
C CYS A 98 -1.61 -0.82 16.84
N GLY A 99 -2.53 -0.83 17.81
CA GLY A 99 -3.97 -0.76 17.56
C GLY A 99 -4.52 -2.02 16.88
N SER A 100 -5.73 -1.92 16.35
CA SER A 100 -6.38 -3.04 15.65
C SER A 100 -5.95 -3.10 14.18
N PRO A 101 -5.86 -4.30 13.59
CA PRO A 101 -5.62 -4.45 12.15
C PRO A 101 -6.79 -3.88 11.34
N MET A 102 -6.47 -3.31 10.18
CA MET A 102 -7.41 -2.85 9.18
C MET A 102 -7.66 -3.96 8.12
N PRO A 103 -8.83 -4.00 7.48
CA PRO A 103 -9.99 -3.13 7.67
C PRO A 103 -10.81 -3.47 8.92
N LEU A 104 -11.24 -2.45 9.67
CA LEU A 104 -12.06 -2.65 10.88
C LEU A 104 -13.47 -3.18 10.54
N GLY A 105 -13.94 -4.15 11.32
CA GLY A 105 -15.29 -4.69 11.17
C GLY A 105 -15.55 -5.43 9.86
N GLN A 106 -14.50 -5.70 9.08
CA GLN A 106 -14.52 -6.47 7.85
C GLN A 106 -13.49 -7.60 7.90
N PRO A 107 -13.60 -8.61 7.01
CA PRO A 107 -12.54 -9.60 6.87
C PRO A 107 -11.21 -8.95 6.50
N SER A 108 -10.11 -9.49 7.03
CA SER A 108 -8.75 -9.14 6.64
C SER A 108 -8.57 -9.22 5.12
N LEU A 109 -7.68 -8.38 4.59
CA LEU A 109 -7.27 -8.50 3.20
C LEU A 109 -6.56 -9.83 2.97
N SER A 110 -6.68 -10.35 1.75
CA SER A 110 -5.94 -11.52 1.31
C SER A 110 -4.43 -11.21 1.24
N PRO A 111 -3.56 -12.24 1.33
CA PRO A 111 -2.13 -12.04 1.17
C PRO A 111 -1.74 -11.35 -0.15
N ASN A 112 -2.50 -11.60 -1.22
CA ASN A 112 -2.28 -10.98 -2.53
C ASN A 112 -2.60 -9.47 -2.51
N GLU A 113 -3.70 -9.08 -1.88
CA GLU A 113 -4.07 -7.66 -1.72
C GLU A 113 -3.04 -6.92 -0.86
N ILE A 114 -2.58 -7.52 0.25
CA ILE A 114 -1.54 -6.93 1.10
C ILE A 114 -0.24 -6.76 0.30
N GLU A 115 0.12 -7.74 -0.53
CA GLU A 115 1.30 -7.65 -1.39
C GLU A 115 1.17 -6.53 -2.43
N CYS A 116 -0.02 -6.32 -2.99
CA CYS A 116 -0.24 -5.18 -3.87
C CYS A 116 -0.10 -3.83 -3.15
N VAL A 117 -0.54 -3.74 -1.90
CA VAL A 117 -0.32 -2.53 -1.09
C VAL A 117 1.17 -2.35 -0.79
N ARG A 118 1.90 -3.42 -0.45
CA ARG A 118 3.35 -3.39 -0.21
C ARG A 118 4.09 -2.83 -1.43
N ARG A 119 3.88 -3.43 -2.59
CA ARG A 119 4.49 -2.96 -3.84
C ARG A 119 4.14 -1.51 -4.15
N TRP A 120 2.87 -1.12 -3.93
CA TRP A 120 2.43 0.25 -4.16
C TRP A 120 3.11 1.26 -3.22
N VAL A 121 3.30 0.93 -1.93
CA VAL A 121 4.05 1.82 -1.03
C VAL A 121 5.55 1.85 -1.33
N ASP A 122 6.14 0.74 -1.79
CA ASP A 122 7.54 0.69 -2.22
C ASP A 122 7.76 1.60 -3.44
N GLU A 123 6.91 1.49 -4.48
CA GLU A 123 6.95 2.34 -5.67
C GLU A 123 6.77 3.83 -5.32
N LEU A 124 5.94 4.13 -4.31
CA LEU A 124 5.81 5.49 -3.79
C LEU A 124 7.07 5.97 -3.07
N ALA A 125 7.69 5.13 -2.24
CA ALA A 125 8.91 5.50 -1.51
C ALA A 125 10.06 5.83 -2.47
N GLU A 126 10.15 5.11 -3.61
CA GLU A 126 11.18 5.32 -4.64
C GLU A 126 10.92 6.50 -5.58
N ALA A 127 9.66 6.97 -5.68
CA ALA A 127 9.33 8.07 -6.56
C ALA A 127 10.03 9.38 -6.11
N PRO A 128 10.45 10.27 -7.02
CA PRO A 128 11.08 11.54 -6.66
C PRO A 128 10.12 12.52 -5.98
#